data_AF-A0A8J3BBD0-F1
#
_entry.id   AF-A0A8J3BBD0-F1
#
_cell.length_a   1.000
_cell.length_b   1.000
_cell.length_c   1.000
_cell.angle_alpha   90.00
_cell.angle_beta   90.00
_cell.angle_gamma   90.00
#
_symmetry.space_group_name_H-M   'P 1'
#
loop_
_entity.id
_entity.type
_entity.pdbx_description
1 polymer ?
#
loop_
_entity_poly.entity_id
_entity_poly.type
_entity_poly.pdbx_seq_one_letter_code
_entity_poly.pdbx_strand_id
1 'polypeptide(L)'
;MNIARGLALIITGAAPIAGFPEAIQYVGREFVGPVPVSFLLVLAMYVLFHIFLTRTATGRYIYAIGSNKEAARLSGINVDRVLVIVYTLSGLLAALAGLVLVGRVNSAYPLAGLGYELDAIAAVIIGGASFFGGVGTVWGTLIGALIIAVLRNGLNLLNVAADLQTVVIGVVIIVAVYLDVLRQRSRKKA
;
A
#
# COMPACT_ATOMS: atom_id res chain seq x y z
N MET A 1 12.96 3.78 -5.04
CA MET A 1 11.96 3.98 -6.11
C MET A 1 12.50 4.79 -7.29
N ASN A 2 13.12 5.96 -7.06
CA ASN A 2 13.61 6.83 -8.15
C ASN A 2 14.62 6.18 -9.11
N ILE A 3 15.53 5.32 -8.63
CA ILE A 3 16.46 4.59 -9.50
C ILE A 3 15.70 3.65 -10.45
N ALA A 4 14.79 2.83 -9.92
CA ALA A 4 13.99 1.91 -10.74
C ALA A 4 13.11 2.65 -11.76
N ARG A 5 12.52 3.79 -11.37
CA ARG A 5 11.76 4.65 -12.29
C ARG A 5 12.65 5.29 -13.36
N GLY A 6 13.84 5.76 -12.99
CA GLY A 6 14.84 6.30 -13.92
C GLY A 6 15.28 5.24 -14.93
N LEU A 7 15.55 4.02 -14.47
CA LEU A 7 15.86 2.88 -15.35
C LEU A 7 14.69 2.57 -16.28
N ALA A 8 13.44 2.56 -15.79
CA ALA A 8 12.27 2.37 -16.63
C ALA A 8 12.15 3.45 -17.70
N LEU A 9 12.34 4.73 -17.34
CA LEU A 9 12.35 5.85 -18.30
C LEU A 9 13.41 5.70 -19.38
N ILE A 10 14.62 5.26 -19.01
CA ILE A 10 15.72 5.02 -19.96
C ILE A 10 15.37 3.87 -20.89
N ILE A 11 14.87 2.74 -20.35
CA ILE A 11 14.56 1.53 -21.12
C ILE A 11 13.40 1.76 -22.08
N THR A 12 12.35 2.49 -21.67
CA THR A 12 11.18 2.72 -22.52
C THR A 12 11.28 3.98 -23.38
N GLY A 13 12.35 4.76 -23.27
CA GLY A 13 12.48 6.05 -23.96
C GLY A 13 11.38 7.04 -23.58
N ALA A 14 10.91 6.99 -22.33
CA ALA A 14 9.77 7.75 -21.81
C ALA A 14 8.41 7.52 -22.54
N ALA A 15 8.33 6.54 -23.45
CA ALA A 15 7.10 6.19 -24.14
C ALA A 15 6.30 5.11 -23.37
N PRO A 16 4.96 5.09 -23.50
CA PRO A 16 4.14 4.00 -23.01
C PRO A 16 4.34 2.74 -23.86
N ILE A 17 4.39 1.58 -23.20
CA ILE A 17 4.42 0.26 -23.86
C ILE A 17 3.02 -0.37 -23.71
N ALA A 18 2.44 -0.87 -24.78
CA ALA A 18 1.11 -1.49 -24.79
C ALA A 18 1.16 -2.91 -25.38
N GLY A 19 0.05 -3.64 -25.28
CA GLY A 19 -0.08 -4.99 -25.85
C GLY A 19 0.48 -6.08 -24.93
N PHE A 20 0.09 -6.06 -23.66
CA PHE A 20 0.53 -7.09 -22.71
C PHE A 20 -0.18 -8.43 -22.97
N PRO A 21 0.41 -9.58 -22.58
CA PRO A 21 -0.24 -10.88 -22.72
C PRO A 21 -1.64 -10.95 -22.09
N GLU A 22 -2.53 -11.78 -22.66
CA GLU A 22 -3.91 -11.95 -22.17
C GLU A 22 -3.97 -12.34 -20.68
N ALA A 23 -3.01 -13.13 -20.19
CA ALA A 23 -2.93 -13.49 -18.78
C ALA A 23 -2.80 -12.27 -17.85
N ILE A 24 -2.05 -11.23 -18.25
CA ILE A 24 -1.89 -10.00 -17.47
C ILE A 24 -3.17 -9.17 -17.56
N GLN A 25 -3.75 -9.08 -18.76
CA GLN A 25 -5.02 -8.39 -18.96
C GLN A 25 -6.14 -9.03 -18.13
N TYR A 26 -6.19 -10.37 -18.06
CA TYR A 26 -7.16 -11.13 -17.26
C TYR A 26 -7.18 -10.71 -15.79
N VAL A 27 -6.01 -10.58 -15.19
CA VAL A 27 -5.87 -10.17 -13.79
C VAL A 27 -6.36 -8.73 -13.55
N GLY A 28 -6.19 -7.84 -14.54
CA GLY A 28 -6.45 -6.42 -14.38
C GLY A 28 -7.84 -5.94 -14.81
N ARG A 29 -8.41 -6.50 -15.88
CA ARG A 29 -9.60 -5.96 -16.55
C ARG A 29 -10.80 -6.91 -16.63
N GLU A 30 -10.57 -8.22 -16.58
CA GLU A 30 -11.63 -9.19 -16.82
C GLU A 30 -12.54 -9.34 -15.59
N PHE A 31 -13.72 -9.91 -15.82
CA PHE A 31 -14.76 -10.09 -14.81
C PHE A 31 -15.08 -11.56 -14.61
N VAL A 32 -15.36 -11.93 -13.36
CA VAL A 32 -15.97 -13.21 -13.00
C VAL A 32 -17.40 -12.90 -12.58
N GLY A 33 -18.35 -13.09 -13.51
CA GLY A 33 -19.72 -12.61 -13.35
C GLY A 33 -19.75 -11.07 -13.24
N PRO A 34 -20.36 -10.48 -12.19
CA PRO A 34 -20.42 -9.02 -12.02
C PRO A 34 -19.17 -8.42 -11.34
N VAL A 35 -18.22 -9.24 -10.89
CA VAL A 35 -17.10 -8.78 -10.04
C VAL A 35 -15.78 -8.75 -10.84
N PRO A 36 -15.03 -7.62 -10.83
CA PRO A 36 -13.70 -7.58 -11.44
C PRO A 36 -12.74 -8.59 -10.80
N VAL A 37 -11.94 -9.29 -11.61
CA VAL A 37 -10.90 -10.22 -11.14
C VAL A 37 -9.90 -9.51 -10.21
N SER A 38 -9.55 -8.26 -10.52
CA SER A 38 -8.66 -7.43 -9.71
C SER A 38 -9.20 -7.20 -8.28
N PHE A 39 -10.52 -7.07 -8.11
CA PHE A 39 -11.14 -6.94 -6.80
C PHE A 39 -11.05 -8.25 -6.00
N LEU A 40 -11.31 -9.39 -6.66
CA LEU A 40 -11.17 -10.71 -6.03
C LEU A 40 -9.72 -10.97 -5.59
N LEU A 41 -8.73 -10.57 -6.40
CA LEU A 41 -7.32 -10.67 -6.05
C LEU A 41 -7.00 -9.85 -4.80
N VAL A 42 -7.46 -8.60 -4.74
CA VAL A 42 -7.26 -7.75 -3.56
C VAL A 42 -7.90 -8.38 -2.32
N LEU A 43 -9.16 -8.85 -2.42
CA LEU A 43 -9.84 -9.51 -1.31
C LEU A 43 -9.08 -10.75 -0.82
N ALA A 44 -8.60 -11.59 -1.76
CA ALA A 44 -7.79 -12.76 -1.44
C ALA A 44 -6.49 -12.37 -0.72
N MET A 45 -5.84 -11.27 -1.12
CA MET A 45 -4.66 -10.74 -0.41
C MET A 45 -4.99 -10.25 0.98
N TYR A 46 -6.13 -9.56 1.19
CA TYR A 46 -6.56 -9.15 2.52
C TYR A 46 -6.78 -10.34 3.45
N VAL A 47 -7.44 -11.40 2.96
CA VAL A 47 -7.66 -12.64 3.72
C VAL A 47 -6.32 -13.33 4.03
N LEU A 48 -5.46 -13.49 3.02
CA LEU A 48 -4.14 -14.12 3.17
C LEU A 48 -3.28 -13.39 4.21
N PHE A 49 -3.17 -12.06 4.10
CA PHE A 49 -2.35 -11.26 5.01
C PHE A 49 -2.97 -11.14 6.39
N HIS A 50 -4.30 -11.15 6.51
CA HIS A 50 -4.97 -11.24 7.80
C HIS A 50 -4.57 -12.53 8.53
N ILE A 51 -4.64 -13.69 7.86
CA ILE A 51 -4.22 -14.97 8.43
C ILE A 51 -2.73 -14.96 8.72
N PHE A 52 -1.89 -14.49 7.78
CA PHE A 52 -0.44 -14.39 7.97
C PHE A 52 -0.09 -13.59 9.22
N LEU A 53 -0.67 -12.40 9.38
CA LEU A 53 -0.33 -11.50 10.50
C LEU A 53 -0.90 -11.97 11.83
N THR A 54 -2.07 -12.63 11.84
CA THR A 54 -2.74 -13.05 13.09
C THR A 54 -2.39 -14.46 13.54
N ARG A 55 -2.08 -15.38 12.61
CA ARG A 55 -1.90 -16.81 12.91
C ARG A 55 -0.45 -17.28 12.82
N THR A 56 0.48 -16.51 12.27
CA THR A 56 1.89 -16.95 12.15
C THR A 56 2.79 -16.38 13.25
N ALA A 57 3.92 -17.05 13.51
CA ALA A 57 4.96 -16.54 14.39
C ALA A 57 5.62 -15.28 13.81
N THR A 58 5.88 -15.27 12.50
CA THR A 58 6.43 -14.11 11.78
C THR A 58 5.54 -12.87 11.94
N GLY A 59 4.23 -13.02 11.82
CA GLY A 59 3.26 -11.94 12.09
C GLY A 59 3.43 -11.34 13.48
N ARG A 60 3.50 -12.17 14.52
CA ARG A 60 3.73 -11.73 15.90
C ARG A 60 5.08 -11.01 16.07
N TYR A 61 6.13 -11.51 15.42
CA TYR A 61 7.45 -10.85 15.44
C TYR A 61 7.43 -9.48 14.77
N ILE A 62 6.67 -9.30 13.69
CA ILE A 62 6.50 -8.00 13.03
C ILE A 62 5.89 -6.98 14.00
N TYR A 63 4.81 -7.34 14.70
CA TYR A 63 4.21 -6.45 15.71
C TYR A 63 5.15 -6.19 16.90
N ALA A 64 5.87 -7.20 17.39
CA ALA A 64 6.81 -7.05 18.49
C ALA A 64 7.97 -6.08 18.13
N ILE A 65 8.58 -6.26 16.96
CA ILE A 65 9.64 -5.38 16.45
C ILE A 65 9.12 -3.95 16.26
N GLY A 66 7.90 -3.80 15.74
CA GLY A 66 7.27 -2.49 15.57
C GLY A 66 6.96 -1.79 16.90
N SER A 67 6.75 -2.51 17.99
CA SER A 67 6.53 -1.92 19.32
C SER A 67 7.86 -1.51 19.97
N ASN A 68 8.84 -2.43 20.00
CA ASN A 68 10.17 -2.14 20.52
C ASN A 68 11.21 -3.09 19.90
N LYS A 69 12.01 -2.55 18.98
CA LYS A 69 13.06 -3.28 18.25
C LYS A 69 14.12 -3.89 19.17
N GLU A 70 14.51 -3.17 20.23
CA GLU A 70 15.56 -3.60 21.15
C GLU A 70 15.06 -4.72 22.07
N ALA A 71 13.85 -4.58 22.61
CA ALA A 71 13.21 -5.63 23.41
C ALA A 71 12.99 -6.91 22.59
N ALA A 72 12.58 -6.78 21.32
CA ALA A 72 12.43 -7.93 20.42
C ALA A 72 13.76 -8.67 20.22
N ARG A 73 14.87 -7.93 20.03
CA ARG A 73 16.22 -8.50 19.90
C ARG A 73 16.66 -9.22 21.18
N LEU A 74 16.45 -8.60 22.34
CA LEU A 74 16.77 -9.21 23.64
C LEU A 74 15.92 -10.46 23.93
N SER A 75 14.72 -10.53 23.36
CA SER A 75 13.83 -11.70 23.44
C SER A 75 14.19 -12.82 22.45
N GLY A 76 15.35 -12.75 21.80
CA GLY A 76 15.84 -13.77 20.87
C GLY A 76 15.25 -13.71 19.46
N ILE A 77 14.50 -12.65 19.11
CA ILE A 77 13.98 -12.47 17.75
C ILE A 77 15.11 -11.96 16.86
N ASN A 78 15.39 -12.66 15.76
CA ASN A 78 16.30 -12.15 14.73
C ASN A 78 15.61 -11.04 13.93
N VAL A 79 15.81 -9.80 14.40
CA VAL A 79 15.17 -8.61 13.86
C VAL A 79 15.50 -8.40 12.39
N ASP A 80 16.77 -8.59 11.99
CA ASP A 80 17.22 -8.34 10.62
C ASP A 80 16.54 -9.31 9.65
N ARG A 81 16.41 -10.59 10.01
CA ARG A 81 15.69 -11.58 9.19
C ARG A 81 14.22 -11.20 9.00
N VAL A 82 13.54 -10.74 10.06
CA VAL A 82 12.13 -10.35 9.97
C VAL A 82 11.98 -9.08 9.12
N LEU A 83 12.88 -8.11 9.25
CA LEU A 83 12.86 -6.91 8.41
C LEU A 83 13.07 -7.23 6.93
N VAL A 84 13.99 -8.14 6.60
CA VAL A 84 14.17 -8.62 5.22
C VAL A 84 12.86 -9.19 4.68
N ILE A 85 12.19 -10.07 5.43
CA ILE A 85 10.89 -10.63 5.02
C ILE A 85 9.85 -9.53 4.77
N VAL A 86 9.74 -8.54 5.67
CA VAL A 86 8.77 -7.44 5.55
C VAL A 86 9.03 -6.62 4.28
N TYR A 87 10.28 -6.23 4.02
CA TYR A 87 10.62 -5.45 2.83
C TYR A 87 10.44 -6.26 1.53
N THR A 88 10.76 -7.56 1.54
CA THR A 88 10.50 -8.45 0.39
C THR A 88 9.01 -8.58 0.11
N LEU A 89 8.18 -8.79 1.13
CA LEU A 89 6.72 -8.85 0.98
C LEU A 89 6.13 -7.53 0.47
N SER A 90 6.64 -6.38 0.95
CA SER A 90 6.25 -5.06 0.44
C SER A 90 6.57 -4.91 -1.05
N GLY A 91 7.77 -5.33 -1.48
CA GLY A 91 8.15 -5.34 -2.89
C GLY A 91 7.28 -6.27 -3.75
N LEU A 92 6.96 -7.46 -3.25
CA LEU A 92 6.06 -8.41 -3.91
C LEU A 92 4.66 -7.81 -4.10
N LEU A 93 4.09 -7.20 -3.06
CA LEU A 93 2.78 -6.56 -3.14
C LEU A 93 2.77 -5.36 -4.10
N ALA A 94 3.84 -4.58 -4.12
CA ALA A 94 4.00 -3.48 -5.09
C ALA A 94 4.08 -4.00 -6.53
N ALA A 95 4.79 -5.11 -6.76
CA ALA A 95 4.85 -5.75 -8.08
C ALA A 95 3.49 -6.29 -8.53
N LEU A 96 2.73 -6.93 -7.62
CA LEU A 96 1.37 -7.40 -7.88
C LEU A 96 0.42 -6.23 -8.20
N ALA A 97 0.49 -5.14 -7.44
CA ALA A 97 -0.29 -3.93 -7.73
C ALA A 97 0.06 -3.33 -9.10
N GLY A 98 1.35 -3.31 -9.47
CA GLY A 98 1.81 -2.90 -10.79
C GLY A 98 1.25 -3.79 -11.91
N LEU A 99 1.25 -5.11 -11.72
CA LEU A 99 0.70 -6.08 -12.68
C LEU A 99 -0.81 -5.86 -12.89
N VAL A 100 -1.56 -5.67 -11.80
CA VAL A 100 -3.00 -5.34 -11.86
C VAL A 100 -3.22 -4.02 -12.60
N LEU A 101 -2.41 -2.99 -12.32
CA LEU A 101 -2.54 -1.70 -12.98
C LEU A 101 -2.30 -1.82 -14.48
N VAL A 102 -1.20 -2.45 -14.89
CA VAL A 102 -0.84 -2.67 -16.30
C VAL A 102 -1.91 -3.48 -17.02
N GLY A 103 -2.41 -4.55 -16.40
CA GLY A 103 -3.51 -5.35 -16.97
C GLY A 103 -4.79 -4.56 -17.13
N ARG A 104 -5.10 -3.66 -16.19
CA ARG A 104 -6.33 -2.84 -16.20
C ARG A 104 -6.31 -1.79 -17.29
N VAL A 105 -5.17 -1.13 -17.53
CA VAL A 105 -5.04 -0.08 -18.55
C VAL A 105 -4.47 -0.58 -19.89
N ASN A 106 -4.06 -1.85 -19.95
CA ASN A 106 -3.36 -2.48 -21.09
C ASN A 106 -2.19 -1.63 -21.66
N SER A 107 -1.56 -0.86 -20.78
CA SER A 107 -0.47 0.06 -21.12
C SER A 107 0.38 0.31 -19.88
N ALA A 108 1.69 0.36 -20.05
CA ALA A 108 2.63 0.68 -18.98
C ALA A 108 3.31 2.01 -19.31
N TYR A 109 3.04 3.02 -18.49
CA TYR A 109 3.73 4.30 -18.54
C TYR A 109 4.80 4.36 -17.43
N PRO A 110 6.03 4.83 -17.68
CA PRO A 110 7.10 4.80 -16.68
C PRO A 110 6.81 5.61 -15.41
N LEU A 111 5.97 6.64 -15.52
CA LEU A 111 5.55 7.47 -14.40
C LEU A 111 4.24 6.98 -13.74
N ALA A 112 3.69 5.85 -14.18
CA ALA A 112 2.50 5.27 -13.56
C ALA A 112 2.78 4.94 -12.08
N GLY A 113 1.77 5.15 -11.24
CA GLY A 113 1.89 4.93 -9.79
C GLY A 113 2.70 5.99 -9.05
N LEU A 114 3.03 7.13 -9.68
CA LEU A 114 3.55 8.31 -8.97
C LEU A 114 2.62 8.71 -7.81
N GLY A 115 3.16 8.80 -6.60
CA GLY A 115 2.41 9.20 -5.42
C GLY A 115 1.59 8.07 -4.78
N TYR A 116 1.56 6.87 -5.35
CA TYR A 116 0.89 5.72 -4.71
C TYR A 116 1.59 5.31 -3.42
N GLU A 117 2.89 5.57 -3.31
CA GLU A 117 3.65 5.44 -2.06
C GLU A 117 3.08 6.32 -0.94
N LEU A 118 2.70 7.57 -1.26
CA LEU A 118 2.12 8.50 -0.30
C LEU A 118 0.69 8.10 0.05
N ASP A 119 -0.08 7.64 -0.94
CA ASP A 119 -1.43 7.10 -0.72
C ASP A 119 -1.42 5.88 0.18
N ALA A 120 -0.46 4.97 -0.02
CA ALA A 120 -0.33 3.78 0.80
C ALA A 120 -0.05 4.16 2.26
N ILE A 121 0.85 5.12 2.49
CA ILE A 121 1.12 5.67 3.83
C ILE A 121 -0.14 6.31 4.42
N ALA A 122 -0.85 7.14 3.65
CA ALA A 122 -2.09 7.78 4.08
C ALA A 122 -3.15 6.75 4.50
N ALA A 123 -3.37 5.74 3.64
CA ALA A 123 -4.36 4.70 3.82
C ALA A 123 -4.10 3.89 5.10
N VAL A 124 -2.86 3.44 5.33
CA VAL A 124 -2.59 2.62 6.52
C VAL A 124 -2.73 3.41 7.82
N ILE A 125 -2.36 4.69 7.83
CA ILE A 125 -2.46 5.56 9.02
C ILE A 125 -3.91 5.91 9.32
N ILE A 126 -4.68 6.32 8.30
CA ILE A 126 -6.13 6.57 8.45
C ILE A 126 -6.83 5.28 8.92
N GLY A 127 -6.39 4.14 8.41
CA GLY A 127 -6.82 2.80 8.82
C GLY A 127 -6.43 2.40 10.24
N GLY A 128 -5.70 3.24 10.98
CA GLY A 128 -5.36 3.02 12.39
C GLY A 128 -4.05 2.26 12.63
N ALA A 129 -3.21 2.11 11.60
CA ALA A 129 -1.83 1.68 11.80
C ALA A 129 -0.98 2.84 12.34
N SER A 130 -0.11 2.55 13.30
CA SER A 130 0.82 3.52 13.89
C SER A 130 2.00 3.77 12.95
N PHE A 131 2.34 5.04 12.72
CA PHE A 131 3.55 5.42 11.98
C PHE A 131 4.83 4.94 12.67
N PHE A 132 4.82 4.90 14.01
CA PHE A 132 5.95 4.42 14.83
C PHE A 132 5.97 2.90 14.99
N GLY A 133 4.99 2.18 14.44
CA GLY A 133 4.90 0.73 14.47
C GLY A 133 4.15 0.14 15.66
N GLY A 134 4.03 -1.19 15.66
CA GLY A 134 3.51 -1.99 16.77
C GLY A 134 1.98 -2.05 16.91
N VAL A 135 1.25 -1.23 16.14
CA VAL A 135 -0.23 -1.17 16.19
C VAL A 135 -0.78 -1.07 14.77
N GLY A 136 -1.85 -1.82 14.49
CA GLY A 136 -2.58 -1.76 13.23
C GLY A 136 -3.32 -3.07 12.93
N THR A 137 -4.34 -3.01 12.08
CA THR A 137 -5.08 -4.20 11.64
C THR A 137 -5.21 -4.20 10.12
N VAL A 138 -5.19 -5.40 9.52
CA VAL A 138 -5.36 -5.57 8.07
C VAL A 138 -6.71 -5.02 7.59
N TRP A 139 -7.78 -5.20 8.37
CA TRP A 139 -9.08 -4.63 8.02
C TRP A 139 -9.12 -3.11 8.14
N GLY A 140 -8.41 -2.53 9.12
CA GLY A 140 -8.26 -1.09 9.23
C GLY A 140 -7.61 -0.49 7.99
N THR A 141 -6.55 -1.11 7.45
CA THR A 141 -5.90 -0.62 6.23
C THR A 141 -6.80 -0.70 5.00
N LEU A 142 -7.71 -1.67 4.93
CA LEU A 142 -8.73 -1.73 3.86
C LEU A 142 -9.64 -0.50 3.90
N ILE A 143 -10.14 -0.16 5.08
CA ILE A 143 -11.02 1.01 5.26
C ILE A 143 -10.27 2.28 4.87
N GLY A 144 -9.03 2.44 5.33
CA GLY A 144 -8.21 3.60 4.96
C GLY A 144 -7.91 3.68 3.46
N ALA A 145 -7.65 2.55 2.81
CA ALA A 145 -7.45 2.49 1.36
C ALA A 145 -8.72 2.87 0.59
N LEU A 146 -9.89 2.43 1.05
CA LEU A 146 -11.18 2.82 0.49
C LEU A 146 -11.44 4.33 0.66
N ILE A 147 -11.11 4.92 1.81
CA ILE A 147 -11.24 6.36 2.04
C ILE A 147 -10.39 7.15 1.03
N ILE A 148 -9.12 6.78 0.85
CA ILE A 148 -8.23 7.43 -0.12
C ILE A 148 -8.74 7.24 -1.55
N ALA A 149 -9.21 6.03 -1.90
CA ALA A 149 -9.75 5.76 -3.22
C ALA A 149 -11.02 6.58 -3.51
N VAL A 150 -11.96 6.65 -2.56
CA VAL A 150 -13.17 7.46 -2.69
C VAL A 150 -12.84 8.94 -2.77
N LEU A 151 -11.87 9.42 -1.98
CA LEU A 151 -11.43 10.82 -2.04
C LEU A 151 -10.85 11.17 -3.41
N ARG A 152 -9.96 10.33 -3.96
CA ARG A 152 -9.40 10.53 -5.31
C ARG A 152 -10.48 10.51 -6.39
N ASN A 153 -11.35 9.49 -6.37
CA ASN A 153 -12.42 9.39 -7.34
C ASN A 153 -13.43 10.53 -7.21
N GLY A 154 -13.76 10.96 -5.98
CA GLY A 154 -14.65 12.08 -5.71
C GLY A 154 -14.10 13.40 -6.25
N LEU A 155 -12.83 13.72 -5.96
CA LEU A 155 -12.19 14.92 -6.51
C LEU A 155 -12.11 14.88 -8.04
N ASN A 156 -11.86 13.71 -8.61
CA ASN A 156 -11.85 13.52 -10.06
C ASN A 156 -13.24 13.74 -10.68
N LEU A 157 -14.30 13.20 -10.08
CA LEU A 157 -15.69 13.40 -10.53
C LEU A 157 -16.16 14.85 -10.38
N LEU A 158 -15.62 15.57 -9.39
CA LEU A 158 -15.81 17.01 -9.22
C LEU A 158 -14.96 17.86 -10.20
N ASN A 159 -14.22 17.23 -11.12
CA ASN A 159 -13.32 17.88 -12.08
C ASN A 159 -12.28 18.81 -11.42
N VAL A 160 -11.83 18.48 -10.20
CA VAL A 160 -10.75 19.21 -9.54
C VAL A 160 -9.44 18.94 -10.26
N ALA A 161 -8.67 19.99 -10.59
CA ALA A 161 -7.38 19.86 -11.27
C ALA A 161 -6.42 18.92 -10.51
N ALA A 162 -5.66 18.09 -11.24
CA ALA A 162 -4.75 17.10 -10.66
C ALA A 162 -3.71 17.70 -9.70
N ASP A 163 -3.25 18.92 -9.98
CA ASP A 163 -2.32 19.65 -9.10
C ASP A 163 -2.96 19.96 -7.75
N LEU A 164 -4.22 20.40 -7.74
CA LEU A 164 -4.99 20.62 -6.51
C LEU A 164 -5.31 19.33 -5.79
N GLN A 165 -5.59 18.23 -6.52
CA GLN A 165 -5.77 16.92 -5.89
C GLN A 165 -4.51 16.50 -5.10
N THR A 166 -3.33 16.76 -5.67
CA THR A 166 -2.06 16.46 -5.02
C THR A 166 -1.88 17.25 -3.72
N VAL A 167 -2.24 18.55 -3.73
CA VAL A 167 -2.23 19.40 -2.53
C VAL A 167 -3.19 18.86 -1.47
N VAL A 168 -4.44 18.56 -1.84
CA VAL A 168 -5.47 18.06 -0.91
C VAL A 168 -5.02 16.74 -0.27
N ILE A 169 -4.49 15.81 -1.06
CA ILE A 169 -4.01 14.51 -0.56
C ILE A 169 -2.81 14.70 0.38
N GLY A 170 -1.89 15.62 0.05
CA GLY A 170 -0.79 15.99 0.94
C GLY A 170 -1.29 16.52 2.29
N VAL A 171 -2.29 17.41 2.28
CA VAL A 171 -2.91 17.93 3.52
C VAL A 171 -3.57 16.80 4.31
N VAL A 172 -4.30 15.90 3.66
CA VAL A 172 -4.92 14.73 4.31
C VAL A 172 -3.88 13.85 4.99
N ILE A 173 -2.73 13.61 4.36
CA ILE A 173 -1.62 12.85 4.96
C ILE A 173 -1.08 13.55 6.20
N ILE A 174 -0.80 14.85 6.12
CA ILE A 174 -0.28 15.63 7.26
C ILE A 174 -1.26 15.56 8.43
N VAL A 175 -2.56 15.74 8.17
CA VAL A 175 -3.61 15.65 9.19
C VAL A 175 -3.67 14.23 9.77
N ALA A 176 -3.64 13.19 8.93
CA ALA A 176 -3.67 11.80 9.38
C ALA A 176 -2.49 11.46 10.29
N VAL A 177 -1.28 11.84 9.90
CA VAL A 177 -0.06 11.65 10.70
C VAL A 177 -0.12 12.45 12.01
N TYR A 178 -0.56 13.71 11.94
CA TYR A 178 -0.68 14.55 13.13
C TYR A 178 -1.67 13.94 14.15
N LEU A 179 -2.81 13.46 13.67
CA LEU A 179 -3.80 12.78 14.51
C LEU A 179 -3.24 11.46 15.09
N ASP A 180 -2.47 10.69 14.34
CA ASP A 180 -1.79 9.49 14.84
C ASP A 180 -0.82 9.82 15.99
N VAL A 181 0.02 10.84 15.82
CA VAL A 181 0.96 11.31 16.86
C VAL A 181 0.20 11.72 18.14
N LEU A 182 -0.91 12.45 18.00
CA LEU A 182 -1.74 12.86 19.14
C LEU A 182 -2.36 11.65 19.85
N ARG A 183 -2.93 10.71 19.11
CA ARG A 183 -3.52 9.47 19.66
C ARG A 183 -2.50 8.67 20.46
N GLN A 184 -1.26 8.55 19.96
CA GLN A 184 -0.20 7.83 20.65
C GLN A 184 0.25 8.52 21.93
N ARG A 185 0.34 9.87 21.93
CA ARG A 185 0.68 10.64 23.14
C ARG A 185 -0.36 10.46 24.24
N SER A 186 -1.65 10.49 23.89
CA SER A 186 -2.73 10.26 24.85
C SER A 186 -2.69 8.85 25.44
N ARG A 187 -2.38 7.84 24.62
CA ARG A 187 -2.31 6.44 25.05
C ARG A 187 -1.10 6.11 25.93
N LYS A 188 -0.02 6.90 25.86
CA LYS A 188 1.14 6.80 26.78
C LYS A 188 0.90 7.48 28.13
N LYS A 189 -0.12 8.33 28.25
CA LYS A 189 -0.46 9.07 29.49
C LYS A 189 -1.52 8.35 30.35
N ALA A 190 -2.22 7.36 29.79
CA ALA A 190 -3.18 6.51 30.47
C ALA A 190 -2.51 5.19 30.87
#